data_AF-A0A5B2Z4Q2-F1
#
_entry.id   AF-A0A5B2Z4Q2-F1
#
_cell.length_a   1.000
_cell.length_b   1.000
_cell.length_c   1.000
_cell.angle_alpha   90.00
_cell.angle_beta   90.00
_cell.angle_gamma   90.00
#
_symmetry.space_group_name_H-M   'P 1'
#
loop_
_entity.id
_entity.type
_entity.pdbx_description
1 polymer ?
#
loop_
_entity_poly.entity_id
_entity_poly.type
_entity_poly.pdbx_seq_one_letter_code
_entity_poly.pdbx_strand_id
1 'polypeptide(L)'
;MKRLYQVKEPFQGYRIFMLSSALLHETVELQRETDWKWWKSDKGVDHQKIVEEIIDLWHFLIQLSIEAGIDPDLLVTKYMQKNRENTKRQESGY
;
A
#
# COMPACT_ATOMS: atom_id res chain seq x y z
N MET A 1 15.09 9.75 2.95
CA MET A 1 13.98 10.48 3.60
C MET A 1 14.31 11.87 4.15
N LYS A 2 15.41 12.11 4.88
CA LYS A 2 15.69 13.45 5.48
C LYS A 2 15.58 14.64 4.51
N ARG A 3 15.87 14.45 3.21
CA ARG A 3 15.71 15.49 2.18
C ARG A 3 14.25 15.79 1.78
N LEU A 4 13.34 14.82 1.87
CA LEU A 4 11.95 14.96 1.40
C LEU A 4 11.15 15.98 2.24
N TYR A 5 11.49 16.07 3.53
CA TYR A 5 10.87 17.02 4.47
C TYR A 5 11.51 18.41 4.46
N GLN A 6 12.70 18.54 3.88
CA GLN A 6 13.45 19.79 3.81
C GLN A 6 13.09 20.63 2.57
N VAL A 7 12.41 20.04 1.59
CA VAL A 7 12.02 20.70 0.35
C VAL A 7 10.58 21.18 0.46
N LYS A 8 10.34 22.43 0.03
CA LYS A 8 8.99 22.98 -0.08
C LYS A 8 8.20 22.20 -1.12
N GLU A 9 6.99 21.80 -0.77
CA GLU A 9 6.12 21.10 -1.72
C GLU A 9 5.80 21.99 -2.94
N PRO A 10 5.92 21.47 -4.17
CA PRO A 10 5.54 22.19 -5.38
C PRO A 10 4.03 22.41 -5.50
N PHE A 11 3.22 21.58 -4.85
CA PHE A 11 1.76 21.72 -4.73
C PHE A 11 1.25 21.01 -3.48
N GLN A 12 0.04 21.37 -3.03
CA GLN A 12 -0.57 20.78 -1.84
C GLN A 12 -0.80 19.28 -2.03
N GLY A 13 -0.30 18.47 -1.08
CA GLY A 13 -0.44 17.03 -1.14
C GLY A 13 0.60 16.35 -2.03
N TYR A 14 1.68 17.05 -2.39
CA TYR A 14 2.77 16.48 -3.18
C TYR A 14 3.38 15.24 -2.53
N ARG A 15 3.58 15.23 -1.21
CA ARG A 15 4.09 14.03 -0.52
C ARG A 15 3.13 12.85 -0.58
N ILE A 16 1.84 13.08 -0.41
CA ILE A 16 0.79 12.06 -0.57
C ILE A 16 0.85 11.49 -1.99
N PHE A 17 0.94 12.35 -3.01
CA PHE A 17 1.12 11.94 -4.40
C PHE A 17 2.38 11.08 -4.62
N MET A 18 3.53 11.50 -4.09
CA MET A 18 4.79 10.76 -4.21
C MET A 18 4.72 9.40 -3.52
N LEU A 19 4.20 9.34 -2.28
CA LEU A 19 4.11 8.10 -1.50
C LEU A 19 3.09 7.12 -2.08
N SER A 20 1.93 7.60 -2.51
CA SER A 20 0.93 6.75 -3.19
C SER A 20 1.45 6.21 -4.52
N SER A 21 2.25 7.00 -5.24
CA SER A 21 2.92 6.53 -6.45
C SER A 21 3.96 5.46 -6.13
N ALA A 22 4.81 5.66 -5.11
CA ALA A 22 5.76 4.64 -4.66
C ALA A 22 5.05 3.33 -4.28
N LEU A 23 3.98 3.41 -3.47
CA LEU A 23 3.15 2.26 -3.09
C LEU A 23 2.58 1.50 -4.30
N LEU A 24 2.13 2.22 -5.33
CA LEU A 24 1.67 1.61 -6.59
C LEU A 24 2.81 0.87 -7.30
N HIS A 25 4.01 1.45 -7.33
CA HIS A 25 5.17 0.83 -7.95
C HIS A 25 5.58 -0.45 -7.22
N GLU A 26 5.64 -0.47 -5.88
CA GLU A 26 5.92 -1.70 -5.12
C GLU A 26 4.84 -2.76 -5.31
N THR A 27 3.58 -2.36 -5.54
CA THR A 27 2.51 -3.31 -5.88
C THR A 27 2.78 -3.99 -7.24
N VAL A 28 3.34 -3.23 -8.19
CA VAL A 28 3.75 -3.76 -9.50
C VAL A 28 4.98 -4.66 -9.38
N GLU A 29 5.90 -4.36 -8.46
CA GLU A 29 7.07 -5.21 -8.17
C GLU A 29 6.65 -6.52 -7.52
N LEU A 30 5.79 -6.50 -6.50
CA LEU A 30 5.17 -7.69 -5.94
C LEU A 30 4.45 -8.55 -7.00
N GLN A 31 3.71 -7.92 -7.93
CA GLN A 31 3.09 -8.66 -9.03
C GLN A 31 4.13 -9.36 -9.91
N ARG A 32 5.29 -8.75 -10.17
CA ARG A 32 6.35 -9.32 -11.01
C ARG A 32 7.02 -10.54 -10.40
N GLU A 33 6.97 -10.69 -9.08
CA GLU A 33 7.42 -11.89 -8.36
C GLU A 33 6.42 -13.06 -8.44
N THR A 34 5.33 -12.89 -9.19
CA THR A 34 4.37 -13.95 -9.56
C THR A 34 4.45 -14.25 -11.07
N ASP A 35 3.88 -15.38 -11.50
CA ASP A 35 3.74 -15.72 -12.93
C ASP A 35 2.62 -14.94 -13.66
N TRP A 36 2.48 -13.65 -13.37
CA TRP A 36 1.43 -12.80 -13.96
C TRP A 36 1.45 -12.77 -15.50
N LYS A 37 2.63 -13.00 -16.11
CA LYS A 37 2.77 -13.21 -17.57
C LYS A 37 2.47 -14.65 -17.90
N TRP A 38 1.19 -15.01 -17.86
CA TRP A 38 0.70 -16.36 -18.13
C TRP A 38 1.09 -16.95 -19.50
N TRP A 39 1.57 -16.10 -20.43
CA TRP A 39 2.10 -16.52 -21.75
C TRP A 39 3.62 -16.82 -21.75
N LYS A 40 4.30 -16.79 -20.59
CA LYS A 40 5.71 -17.16 -20.44
C LYS A 40 5.84 -18.47 -19.67
N SER A 41 6.99 -19.12 -19.80
CA SER A 41 7.33 -20.30 -19.00
C SER A 41 7.32 -19.97 -17.51
N ASP A 42 6.74 -20.88 -16.73
CA ASP A 42 6.72 -20.86 -15.26
C ASP A 42 8.15 -20.70 -14.73
N LYS A 43 8.35 -19.67 -13.90
CA LYS A 43 9.64 -19.38 -13.26
C LYS A 43 9.69 -19.84 -11.80
N GLY A 44 8.56 -20.26 -11.24
CA GLY A 44 8.39 -20.47 -9.82
C GLY A 44 8.33 -19.15 -9.04
N VAL A 45 7.78 -19.23 -7.84
CA VAL A 45 7.62 -18.10 -6.92
C VAL A 45 8.78 -18.06 -5.94
N ASP A 46 9.47 -16.93 -5.86
CA ASP A 46 10.48 -16.66 -4.83
C ASP A 46 9.81 -16.02 -3.61
N HIS A 47 9.64 -16.82 -2.56
CA HIS A 47 8.98 -16.36 -1.33
C HIS A 47 9.76 -15.24 -0.61
N GLN A 48 11.10 -15.23 -0.70
CA GLN A 48 11.88 -14.21 -0.02
C GLN A 48 11.62 -12.83 -0.64
N LYS A 49 11.56 -12.77 -1.96
CA LYS A 49 11.24 -11.55 -2.68
C LYS A 49 9.81 -11.09 -2.44
N ILE A 50 8.83 -11.99 -2.44
CA ILE A 50 7.46 -11.63 -2.07
C ILE A 50 7.41 -10.94 -0.70
N VAL A 51 8.17 -11.46 0.28
CA VAL A 51 8.23 -10.86 1.61
C VAL A 51 8.88 -9.48 1.56
N GLU A 52 9.97 -9.30 0.81
CA GLU A 52 10.64 -8.00 0.61
C GLU A 52 9.66 -6.96 0.06
N GLU A 53 8.97 -7.27 -1.03
CA GLU A 53 8.01 -6.36 -1.67
C GLU A 53 6.82 -6.02 -0.75
N ILE A 54 6.35 -6.98 0.06
CA ILE A 54 5.31 -6.72 1.06
C ILE A 54 5.81 -5.73 2.13
N ILE A 55 7.06 -5.85 2.57
CA ILE A 55 7.63 -4.91 3.54
C ILE A 55 7.76 -3.52 2.93
N ASP A 56 8.11 -3.40 1.66
CA ASP A 56 8.17 -2.12 0.96
C ASP A 56 6.79 -1.48 0.80
N LEU A 57 5.75 -2.28 0.53
CA LEU A 57 4.36 -1.81 0.59
C LEU A 57 4.00 -1.25 1.98
N TRP A 58 4.31 -1.99 3.04
CA TRP A 58 4.04 -1.54 4.42
C TRP A 58 4.81 -0.26 4.75
N HIS A 59 6.06 -0.15 4.29
CA HIS A 59 6.89 1.03 4.49
C HIS A 59 6.21 2.29 3.96
N PHE A 60 5.72 2.26 2.72
CA PHE A 60 5.03 3.42 2.13
C PHE A 60 3.62 3.62 2.68
N LEU A 61 2.88 2.57 3.01
CA LEU A 61 1.54 2.69 3.59
C LEU A 61 1.56 3.35 4.97
N ILE A 62 2.50 2.96 5.83
CA ILE A 62 2.69 3.57 7.15
C ILE A 62 3.10 5.04 6.97
N GLN A 63 4.06 5.32 6.10
CA GLN A 63 4.51 6.69 5.84
C GLN A 63 3.38 7.58 5.31
N LEU A 64 2.55 7.05 4.41
CA LEU A 64 1.36 7.73 3.88
C LEU A 64 0.35 8.02 4.99
N SER A 65 0.12 7.08 5.90
CA SER A 65 -0.78 7.25 7.05
C SER A 65 -0.29 8.39 7.95
N ILE A 66 1.02 8.46 8.20
CA ILE A 66 1.64 9.56 8.95
C ILE A 66 1.46 10.91 8.24
N GLU A 67 1.74 10.99 6.94
CA GLU A 67 1.55 12.24 6.16
C GLU A 67 0.08 12.69 6.13
N ALA A 68 -0.87 11.75 6.13
CA ALA A 68 -2.29 12.03 6.16
C ALA A 68 -2.83 12.39 7.56
N GLY A 69 -1.96 12.39 8.59
CA GLY A 69 -2.37 12.65 9.98
C GLY A 69 -3.25 11.55 10.57
N ILE A 70 -3.13 10.32 10.07
CA ILE A 70 -3.86 9.16 10.59
C ILE A 70 -3.05 8.56 11.73
N ASP A 71 -3.49 8.82 12.96
CA ASP A 71 -2.95 8.17 14.14
C ASP A 71 -3.45 6.71 14.29
N PRO A 72 -2.81 5.89 15.15
CA PRO A 72 -3.20 4.49 15.33
C PRO A 72 -4.65 4.29 15.81
N ASP A 73 -5.17 5.16 16.68
CA ASP A 73 -6.51 5.02 17.23
C ASP A 73 -7.57 5.30 16.15
N LEU A 74 -7.33 6.32 15.33
CA LEU A 74 -8.14 6.65 14.17
C LEU A 74 -8.07 5.52 13.13
N LEU A 75 -6.89 4.96 12.87
CA LEU A 75 -6.71 3.83 11.94
C LEU A 75 -7.55 2.63 12.37
N VAL A 76 -7.44 2.20 13.63
CA VAL A 76 -8.20 1.06 14.17
C VAL A 76 -9.70 1.34 14.10
N THR A 77 -10.12 2.55 14.48
CA THR A 77 -11.54 2.95 14.44
C THR A 77 -12.10 2.86 13.01
N LYS A 78 -11.39 3.43 12.03
CA LYS A 78 -11.81 3.42 10.62
C LYS A 78 -11.79 2.02 10.03
N TYR A 79 -10.78 1.20 10.37
CA TYR A 79 -10.73 -0.20 9.97
C TYR A 79 -11.94 -0.99 10.48
N MET A 80 -12.26 -0.87 11.77
CA MET A 80 -13.38 -1.60 12.37
C MET A 80 -14.74 -1.16 11.78
N GLN A 81 -14.91 0.14 11.52
CA GLN A 81 -16.10 0.64 10.84
C GLN A 81 -16.24 0.01 9.44
N LYS A 82 -15.18 0.06 8.64
CA LYS A 82 -15.18 -0.50 7.28
C LYS A 82 -15.43 -2.01 7.28
N ASN A 83 -14.83 -2.73 8.24
CA ASN A 83 -15.02 -4.17 8.35
C ASN A 83 -16.49 -4.52 8.65
N ARG A 84 -17.14 -3.81 9.58
CA ARG A 84 -18.57 -3.98 9.88
C ARG A 84 -19.46 -3.71 8.66
N GLU A 85 -19.16 -2.67 7.88
CA GLU A 85 -19.88 -2.38 6.63
C GLU A 85 -19.73 -3.52 5.61
N ASN A 86 -18.52 -4.09 5.47
CA ASN A 86 -18.27 -5.20 4.57
C ASN A 86 -19.00 -6.49 5.01
N THR A 87 -19.01 -6.81 6.31
CA THR A 87 -19.77 -7.94 6.86
C THR A 87 -21.26 -7.81 6.54
N LYS A 88 -21.85 -6.63 6.77
CA LYS A 88 -23.25 -6.38 6.44
C LYS A 88 -23.56 -6.58 4.96
N ARG A 89 -22.64 -6.18 4.07
CA ARG A 89 -22.81 -6.38 2.61
C ARG A 89 -22.87 -7.86 2.25
N GLN A 90 -21.99 -8.68 2.83
CA GLN A 90 -21.99 -10.13 2.63
C GLN A 90 -23.28 -10.78 3.16
N GLU A 91 -23.74 -10.38 4.35
CA GLU A 91 -24.99 -10.90 4.94
C GLU A 91 -26.24 -10.50 4.14
N SER A 92 -26.21 -9.35 3.47
CA SER A 92 -27.31 -8.87 2.62
C SER A 92 -27.34 -9.47 1.21
N GLY A 93 -26.42 -10.39 0.88
CA GLY A 93 -26.41 -11.12 -0.40
C GLY A 93 -25.75 -10.36 -1.56
N TYR A 94 -24.74 -9.54 -1.27
CA TYR A 94 -23.77 -9.11 -2.29
C TYR A 94 -22.78 -10.25 -2.61
#